data_AF-A0A2S8FKV0-F1
#
_entry.id   AF-A0A2S8FKV0-F1
#
_cell.length_a   1.000
_cell.length_b   1.000
_cell.length_c   1.000
_cell.angle_alpha   90.00
_cell.angle_beta   90.00
_cell.angle_gamma   90.00
#
_symmetry.space_group_name_H-M   'P 1'
#
loop_
_entity.id
_entity.type
_entity.pdbx_description
1 polymer ?
#
loop_
_entity_poly.entity_id
_entity_poly.type
_entity_poly.pdbx_seq_one_letter_code
_entity_poly.pdbx_strand_id
1 'polypeptide(L)'
;MPRRSTPRRNRIESYQLAEIHRLRSAGRTQLEIQRITGISRTTIHRILSQQAAESLPEEPPKDDAINYFDGPVERCPRCGRKVHMPCMPCRVNSMMQSGQVKTSEIQEIDRRQVARDW
;
A
#
# COMPACT_ATOMS: atom_id res chain seq x y z
N MET A 1 -33.50 16.01 -7.81
CA MET A 1 -32.49 15.16 -8.49
C MET A 1 -32.77 13.70 -8.15
N PRO A 2 -33.20 12.84 -9.09
CA PRO A 2 -33.40 11.42 -8.79
C PRO A 2 -32.05 10.78 -8.44
N ARG A 3 -31.98 10.09 -7.29
CA ARG A 3 -30.79 9.29 -6.93
C ARG A 3 -30.63 8.19 -7.98
N ARG A 4 -29.52 8.19 -8.71
CA ARG A 4 -29.16 7.06 -9.59
C ARG A 4 -29.17 5.79 -8.73
N SER A 5 -30.05 4.86 -9.07
CA SER A 5 -30.05 3.51 -8.51
C SER A 5 -28.64 2.95 -8.66
N THR A 6 -28.00 2.60 -7.55
CA THR A 6 -26.73 1.90 -7.58
C THR A 6 -26.95 0.55 -8.25
N PRO A 7 -26.31 0.27 -9.40
CA PRO A 7 -26.45 -1.05 -10.01
C PRO A 7 -25.98 -2.10 -9.00
N ARG A 8 -26.78 -3.15 -8.82
CA ARG A 8 -26.41 -4.27 -7.95
C ARG A 8 -25.03 -4.76 -8.40
N ARG A 9 -24.10 -4.88 -7.46
CA ARG A 9 -22.79 -5.48 -7.74
C ARG A 9 -23.05 -6.92 -8.12
N ASN A 10 -23.12 -7.20 -9.42
CA ASN A 10 -23.14 -8.58 -9.89
C ASN A 10 -21.84 -9.22 -9.42
N ARG A 11 -21.99 -10.27 -8.61
CA ARG A 11 -20.86 -11.12 -8.23
C ARG A 11 -20.30 -11.71 -9.52
N ILE A 12 -18.99 -11.64 -9.66
CA ILE A 12 -18.29 -12.25 -10.79
C ILE A 12 -18.17 -13.72 -10.46
N GLU A 13 -18.71 -14.56 -11.33
CA GLU A 13 -18.71 -16.00 -11.15
C GLU A 13 -17.34 -16.57 -11.52
N SER A 14 -16.99 -17.72 -10.93
CA SER A 14 -15.67 -18.35 -11.14
C SER A 14 -15.39 -18.67 -12.62
N TYR A 15 -16.41 -19.02 -13.40
CA TYR A 15 -16.28 -19.27 -14.83
C TYR A 15 -15.86 -18.00 -15.61
N GLN A 16 -16.31 -16.82 -15.17
CA GLN A 16 -15.99 -15.55 -15.82
C GLN A 16 -14.54 -15.17 -15.57
N LEU A 17 -14.01 -15.50 -14.39
CA LEU A 17 -12.60 -15.33 -14.08
C LEU A 17 -11.75 -16.20 -15.02
N ALA A 18 -12.07 -17.50 -15.11
CA ALA A 18 -11.37 -18.44 -15.97
C ALA A 18 -11.36 -17.98 -17.43
N GLU A 19 -12.48 -17.47 -17.92
CA GLU A 19 -12.59 -16.96 -19.29
C GLU A 19 -11.76 -15.69 -19.52
N ILE A 20 -11.74 -14.75 -18.57
CA ILE A 20 -10.88 -13.56 -18.66
C ILE A 20 -9.40 -13.96 -18.72
N HIS A 21 -8.98 -14.94 -17.93
CA HIS A 21 -7.60 -15.44 -17.94
C HIS A 21 -7.27 -16.14 -19.26
N ARG A 22 -8.17 -16.98 -19.78
CA ARG A 22 -8.01 -17.64 -21.09
C ARG A 22 -7.88 -16.63 -22.22
N LEU A 23 -8.69 -15.57 -22.21
CA LEU A 23 -8.62 -14.53 -23.23
C LEU A 23 -7.34 -13.69 -23.10
N ARG A 24 -6.88 -13.44 -21.87
CA ARG A 24 -5.62 -12.73 -21.61
C ARG A 24 -4.40 -13.54 -22.06
N SER A 25 -4.36 -14.84 -21.80
CA SER A 25 -3.27 -15.72 -22.24
C SER A 25 -3.23 -15.88 -23.76
N ALA A 26 -4.39 -15.79 -24.42
CA ALA A 26 -4.50 -15.71 -25.88
C ALA A 26 -4.04 -14.35 -26.48
N GLY A 27 -3.44 -13.46 -25.68
CA GLY A 27 -2.87 -12.19 -26.14
C GLY A 27 -3.88 -11.06 -26.36
N ARG A 28 -5.14 -11.22 -25.93
CA ARG A 28 -6.17 -10.19 -26.14
C ARG A 28 -5.96 -8.99 -25.22
N THR A 29 -6.33 -7.83 -25.75
CA THR A 29 -6.32 -6.56 -25.01
C THR A 29 -7.53 -6.45 -24.08
N GLN A 30 -7.44 -5.63 -23.03
CA GLN A 30 -8.55 -5.43 -22.08
C GLN A 30 -9.84 -4.93 -22.78
N LEU A 31 -9.70 -4.15 -23.86
CA LEU A 31 -10.81 -3.67 -24.67
C LEU A 31 -11.51 -4.81 -25.43
N GLU A 32 -10.75 -5.74 -25.98
CA GLU A 32 -11.32 -6.93 -26.63
C GLU A 32 -12.00 -7.84 -25.62
N ILE A 33 -11.38 -8.06 -24.46
CA ILE A 33 -11.96 -8.87 -23.37
C ILE A 33 -13.28 -8.26 -22.89
N GLN A 34 -13.35 -6.93 -22.74
CA GLN A 34 -14.60 -6.23 -22.41
C GLN A 34 -15.69 -6.48 -23.45
N ARG A 35 -15.36 -6.41 -24.75
CA ARG A 35 -16.33 -6.64 -25.83
C ARG A 35 -16.86 -8.07 -25.85
N ILE A 36 -16.01 -9.04 -25.51
CA ILE A 36 -16.36 -10.47 -25.51
C ILE A 36 -17.18 -10.83 -24.26
N THR A 37 -16.74 -10.39 -23.08
CA THR A 37 -17.31 -10.82 -21.79
C THR A 37 -18.40 -9.90 -21.26
N GLY A 38 -18.53 -8.67 -21.78
CA GLY A 38 -19.42 -7.64 -21.24
C GLY A 38 -19.00 -7.10 -19.86
N ILE A 39 -17.85 -7.54 -19.34
CA ILE A 39 -17.34 -7.11 -18.03
C ILE A 39 -16.63 -5.76 -18.18
N SER A 40 -16.84 -4.87 -17.22
CA SER A 40 -16.24 -3.54 -17.27
C SER A 40 -14.71 -3.61 -17.29
N ARG A 41 -14.07 -2.70 -18.03
CA ARG A 41 -12.60 -2.62 -18.13
C ARG A 41 -11.92 -2.46 -16.77
N THR A 42 -12.53 -1.72 -15.84
CA THR A 42 -12.00 -1.54 -14.48
C THR A 42 -12.05 -2.83 -13.68
N THR A 43 -13.09 -3.63 -13.86
CA THR A 43 -13.22 -4.97 -13.27
C THR A 43 -12.18 -5.93 -13.84
N ILE A 44 -12.02 -5.98 -15.17
CA ILE A 44 -11.00 -6.80 -15.83
C ILE A 44 -9.60 -6.42 -15.33
N HIS A 45 -9.31 -5.11 -15.24
CA HIS A 45 -8.04 -4.63 -14.68
C HIS A 45 -7.83 -5.15 -13.26
N ARG A 46 -8.83 -5.04 -12.37
CA ARG A 46 -8.71 -5.54 -10.99
C ARG A 46 -8.40 -7.03 -10.94
N ILE A 47 -9.09 -7.85 -11.75
CA ILE A 47 -8.87 -9.30 -11.79
C ILE A 47 -7.45 -9.64 -12.24
N LEU A 48 -6.98 -8.97 -13.31
CA LEU A 48 -5.63 -9.19 -13.82
C LEU A 48 -4.54 -8.64 -12.89
N SER A 49 -4.82 -7.57 -12.14
CA SER A 49 -3.87 -6.97 -11.19
C SER A 49 -3.83 -7.69 -9.84
N GLN A 50 -4.93 -8.30 -9.38
CA GLN A 50 -4.97 -8.99 -8.09
C GLN A 50 -4.04 -10.21 -8.03
N GLN A 51 -3.78 -10.89 -9.16
CA GLN A 51 -2.75 -11.93 -9.22
C GLN A 51 -1.34 -11.41 -8.92
N ALA A 52 -1.04 -10.13 -9.19
CA ALA A 52 0.25 -9.55 -8.81
C ALA A 52 0.36 -9.26 -7.30
N ALA A 53 -0.77 -9.15 -6.59
CA ALA A 53 -0.81 -8.97 -5.15
C ALA A 53 -0.73 -10.30 -4.39
N GLU A 54 -1.29 -11.39 -4.94
CA GLU A 54 -1.17 -12.74 -4.36
C GLU A 54 0.22 -13.36 -4.56
N SER A 55 1.05 -12.83 -5.48
CA SER A 55 2.44 -13.24 -5.67
C SER A 55 3.46 -12.42 -4.88
N LEU A 56 3.03 -11.58 -3.92
CA LEU A 56 3.98 -10.90 -3.05
C LEU A 56 4.54 -11.90 -2.03
N PRO A 57 5.87 -11.94 -1.82
CA PRO A 57 6.48 -12.82 -0.83
C PRO A 57 5.90 -12.52 0.55
N GLU A 58 5.67 -13.60 1.32
CA GLU A 58 5.15 -13.64 2.68
C GLU A 58 5.54 -12.39 3.50
N GLU A 59 4.53 -11.79 4.15
CA GLU A 59 4.77 -10.79 5.19
C GLU A 59 5.86 -11.32 6.14
N PRO A 60 6.86 -10.50 6.52
CA PRO A 60 7.86 -10.93 7.48
C PRO A 60 7.16 -11.41 8.77
N PRO A 61 7.70 -12.46 9.43
CA PRO A 61 7.05 -13.10 10.56
C PRO A 61 6.68 -12.08 11.63
N LYS A 62 5.41 -12.12 12.06
CA LYS A 62 4.79 -11.19 13.03
C LYS A 62 5.28 -11.36 14.47
N ASP A 63 6.28 -12.20 14.71
CA ASP A 63 6.72 -12.54 16.08
C ASP A 63 7.66 -11.49 16.72
N ASP A 64 8.13 -10.49 15.97
CA ASP A 64 8.96 -9.39 16.50
C ASP A 64 8.24 -8.02 16.51
N ALA A 65 6.92 -8.00 16.36
CA ALA A 65 6.13 -6.78 16.50
C ALA A 65 5.98 -6.41 17.98
N ILE A 66 7.04 -5.92 18.61
CA ILE A 66 6.93 -5.17 19.86
C ILE A 66 5.92 -4.04 19.58
N ASN A 67 4.75 -4.05 20.22
CA ASN A 67 3.76 -2.98 20.10
C ASN A 67 4.34 -1.69 20.71
N TYR A 68 5.12 -0.97 19.92
CA TYR A 68 5.85 0.24 20.32
C TYR A 68 4.92 1.42 20.69
N PHE A 69 3.61 1.27 20.50
CA PHE A 69 2.61 2.34 20.64
C PHE A 69 1.62 2.14 21.80
N ASP A 70 1.75 1.09 22.61
CA ASP A 70 0.80 0.77 23.70
C ASP A 70 1.21 1.31 25.09
N GLY A 71 2.28 2.10 25.19
CA GLY A 71 2.74 2.68 26.46
C GLY A 71 2.07 4.02 26.83
N PRO A 72 2.26 4.57 28.04
CA PRO A 72 1.90 5.95 28.34
C PRO A 72 2.74 6.93 27.50
N VAL A 73 2.14 8.07 27.13
CA VAL A 73 2.88 9.15 26.44
C VAL A 73 3.70 9.92 27.47
N GLU A 74 5.02 9.77 27.42
CA GLU A 74 5.96 10.44 28.32
C GLU A 74 6.89 11.37 27.55
N ARG A 75 7.56 12.30 28.25
CA ARG A 75 8.60 13.13 27.63
C ARG A 75 9.92 12.36 27.62
N CYS A 76 10.48 12.16 26.43
CA CYS A 76 11.79 11.53 26.29
C CYS A 76 12.88 12.38 26.98
N PRO A 77 13.71 11.81 27.86
CA PRO A 77 14.78 12.55 28.55
C PRO A 77 15.89 13.03 27.61
N ARG A 78 16.01 12.45 26.40
CA ARG A 78 17.07 12.77 25.43
C ARG A 78 16.70 13.88 24.44
N CYS A 79 15.47 13.89 23.92
CA CYS A 79 15.03 14.90 22.94
C CYS A 79 13.88 15.80 23.43
N GLY A 80 13.35 15.57 24.62
CA GLY A 80 12.27 16.37 25.23
C GLY A 80 10.88 16.20 24.59
N ARG A 81 10.76 15.43 23.51
CA ARG A 81 9.49 15.19 22.79
C ARG A 81 8.56 14.28 23.59
N LYS A 82 7.25 14.54 23.51
CA LYS A 82 6.21 13.64 24.02
C LYS A 82 6.05 12.46 23.08
N VAL A 83 6.38 11.26 23.53
CA VAL A 83 6.39 10.03 22.72
C VAL A 83 5.99 8.83 23.58
N HIS A 84 5.60 7.74 22.93
CA HIS A 84 5.61 6.42 23.58
C HIS A 84 7.05 5.94 23.71
N MET A 85 7.39 5.34 24.85
CA MET A 85 8.71 4.75 25.07
C MET A 85 8.77 3.39 24.38
N PRO A 86 9.88 3.03 23.71
CA PRO A 86 11.10 3.79 23.44
C PRO A 86 10.96 4.92 22.40
N CYS A 87 11.73 6.00 22.58
CA CYS A 87 11.69 7.17 21.70
C CYS A 87 12.21 6.87 20.28
N MET A 88 11.29 6.58 19.37
CA MET A 88 11.60 6.31 17.96
C MET A 88 12.38 7.43 17.26
N PRO A 89 12.08 8.74 17.46
CA PRO A 89 12.89 9.81 16.90
C PRO A 89 14.37 9.74 17.30
N CYS A 90 14.67 9.45 18.57
CA CYS A 90 16.06 9.29 19.02
C CYS A 90 16.71 8.04 18.42
N ARG A 91 15.95 6.94 18.29
CA ARG A 91 16.44 5.70 17.68
C ARG A 91 16.80 5.91 16.20
N VAL A 92 15.90 6.51 15.43
CA VAL A 92 16.13 6.81 14.00
C VAL A 92 17.32 7.76 13.84
N ASN A 93 17.43 8.82 14.65
CA ASN A 93 18.59 9.72 14.60
C ASN A 93 19.90 8.98 14.87
N SER A 94 19.91 8.04 15.82
CA SER A 94 21.09 7.21 16.11
C SER A 94 21.42 6.26 14.96
N MET A 95 20.41 5.68 14.30
CA MET A 95 20.58 4.81 13.13
C MET A 95 21.05 5.58 11.89
N MET A 96 20.62 6.84 11.73
CA MET A 96 21.12 7.73 10.69
C MET A 96 22.58 8.12 10.94
N GLN A 97 22.96 8.39 12.19
CA GLN A 97 24.35 8.69 12.57
C GLN A 97 25.27 7.49 12.39
N SER A 98 24.81 6.27 12.66
CA SER A 98 25.58 5.03 12.49
C SER A 98 25.65 4.54 11.03
N GLY A 99 25.00 5.23 10.09
CA GLY A 99 24.97 4.84 8.67
C GLY A 99 24.14 3.59 8.37
N GLN A 100 23.37 3.08 9.34
CA GLN A 100 22.51 1.91 9.16
C GLN A 100 21.28 2.19 8.27
N VAL A 101 20.89 3.46 8.14
CA VAL A 101 19.78 3.89 7.29
C VAL A 101 20.34 4.75 6.16
N LYS A 102 20.17 4.30 4.91
CA LYS A 102 20.45 5.12 3.72
C LYS A 102 19.46 6.28 3.68
N THR A 103 19.95 7.51 3.55
CA THR A 103 19.10 8.66 3.26
C THR A 103 18.38 8.42 1.94
N SER A 104 17.07 8.20 2.00
CA SER A 104 16.26 8.07 0.79
C SER A 104 16.05 9.44 0.14
N GLU A 105 15.95 9.51 -1.19
CA GLU A 105 15.65 10.76 -1.93
C GLU A 105 14.40 11.50 -1.40
N ILE A 106 13.40 10.77 -0.90
CA ILE A 106 12.18 11.33 -0.30
C ILE A 106 12.51 12.19 0.94
N GLN A 107 13.49 11.78 1.76
CA GLN A 107 13.92 12.53 2.95
C GLN A 107 14.69 13.80 2.59
N GLU A 108 15.40 13.82 1.45
CA GLU A 108 16.10 15.02 0.96
C GLU A 108 15.13 16.06 0.40
N ILE A 109 14.09 15.62 -0.30
CA ILE A 109 13.04 16.50 -0.84
C ILE A 109 12.28 17.18 0.30
N ASP A 110 11.90 16.41 1.33
CA ASP A 110 11.16 16.93 2.49
C ASP A 110 11.99 17.95 3.30
N ARG A 111 13.29 17.67 3.50
CA ARG A 111 14.22 18.64 4.13
C ARG A 111 14.35 19.95 3.34
N ARG A 112 14.36 19.88 2.00
CA ARG A 112 14.40 21.07 1.13
C ARG A 112 13.10 21.87 1.16
N GLN A 113 11.96 21.21 1.36
CA GLN A 113 10.67 21.87 1.51
C GLN A 113 10.56 22.58 2.85
N VAL A 114 10.90 21.91 3.96
CA VAL A 114 10.88 22.52 5.30
C VAL A 114 11.81 23.75 5.39
N ALA A 115 12.94 23.76 4.68
CA ALA A 115 13.86 24.91 4.64
C ALA A 115 13.37 26.08 3.77
N ARG A 116 12.38 25.86 2.89
CA ARG A 116 11.78 26.91 2.04
C ARG A 116 10.57 27.57 2.68
N ASP A 117 9.92 26.88 3.61
CA ASP A 117 8.71 27.33 4.29
C ASP A 117 9.01 28.10 5.61
N TRP A 118 10.28 28.48 5.84
CA TRP A 118 10.76 29.39 6.89
C TRP A 118 11.39 30.63 6.25
#